data_AF-A0A0F3PDH6-F1
#
_entry.id   AF-A0A0F3PDH6-F1
#
_cell.length_a   1.000
_cell.length_b   1.000
_cell.length_c   1.000
_cell.angle_alpha   90.00
_cell.angle_beta   90.00
_cell.angle_gamma   90.00
#
_symmetry.space_group_name_H-M   'P 1'
#
loop_
_entity.id
_entity.type
_entity.pdbx_description
1 polymer ?
#
loop_
_entity_poly.entity_id
_entity_poly.type
_entity_poly.pdbx_seq_one_letter_code
_entity_poly.pdbx_strand_id
1 'polypeptide(L)' 'MKAPKCASDYQMKVSGPIMDRFDLHIEVSSIYVYNYDLIVDNSEEESEYIAARVEKVRVIQEKRYEGYNIKTNNRLDG' A
#
# COMPACT_ATOMS: atom_id res chain seq x y z
N MET A 1 -20.80 17.38 -10.60
CA MET A 1 -20.01 17.00 -9.41
C MET A 1 -20.56 15.67 -8.87
N LYS A 2 -19.93 14.53 -9.17
CA LYS A 2 -20.33 13.20 -8.64
C LYS A 2 -19.35 12.84 -7.52
N ALA A 3 -19.61 13.31 -6.32
CA ALA A 3 -18.70 13.15 -5.17
C ALA A 3 -19.24 12.38 -3.93
N PRO A 4 -20.44 11.77 -3.91
CA PRO A 4 -20.78 10.84 -2.80
C PRO A 4 -21.00 9.37 -3.20
N LYS A 5 -21.33 9.06 -4.47
CA LYS A 5 -21.76 7.71 -4.86
C LYS A 5 -20.62 6.73 -5.14
N CYS A 6 -19.50 7.21 -5.69
CA CYS A 6 -18.42 6.35 -6.16
C CYS A 6 -17.71 5.58 -5.04
N ALA A 7 -17.59 6.16 -3.84
CA ALA A 7 -16.95 5.50 -2.71
C ALA A 7 -17.81 4.32 -2.19
N SER A 8 -19.11 4.53 -2.03
CA SER A 8 -20.07 3.48 -1.62
C SER A 8 -20.16 2.37 -2.67
N ASP A 9 -20.26 2.75 -3.96
CA ASP A 9 -20.27 1.79 -5.07
C ASP A 9 -18.97 0.95 -5.14
N TYR A 10 -17.84 1.52 -4.72
CA TYR A 10 -16.55 0.82 -4.64
C TYR A 10 -16.48 -0.11 -3.43
N GLN A 11 -16.92 0.34 -2.26
CA GLN A 11 -16.99 -0.48 -1.05
C GLN A 11 -17.87 -1.72 -1.26
N MET A 12 -19.00 -1.58 -1.95
CA MET A 12 -19.88 -2.71 -2.29
C MET A 12 -19.22 -3.76 -3.21
N LYS A 13 -18.12 -3.43 -3.90
CA LYS A 13 -17.36 -4.38 -4.73
C LYS A 13 -16.32 -5.15 -3.93
N VAL A 14 -15.98 -4.72 -2.71
CA VAL A 14 -15.03 -5.42 -1.86
C VAL A 14 -15.75 -6.57 -1.16
N SER A 15 -15.15 -7.76 -1.19
CA SER A 15 -15.76 -8.95 -0.60
C SER A 15 -15.75 -8.88 0.94
N GLY A 16 -16.76 -9.48 1.57
CA GLY A 16 -16.88 -9.56 3.04
C GLY A 16 -15.61 -10.07 3.73
N PRO A 17 -15.02 -11.22 3.32
CA PRO A 17 -13.81 -11.75 3.96
C PRO A 17 -12.58 -10.83 3.88
N ILE A 18 -12.55 -9.89 2.93
CA ILE A 18 -11.51 -8.86 2.85
C ILE A 18 -11.86 -7.68 3.74
N MET A 19 -13.13 -7.27 3.77
CA MET A 19 -13.60 -6.19 4.66
C MET A 19 -13.39 -6.54 6.14
N ASP A 20 -13.58 -7.79 6.52
CA ASP A 20 -13.40 -8.29 7.89
C ASP A 20 -11.93 -8.26 8.37
N ARG A 21 -10.98 -8.00 7.47
CA ARG A 21 -9.54 -7.90 7.79
C ARG A 21 -9.07 -6.46 8.03
N PHE A 22 -9.94 -5.47 7.87
CA PHE A 22 -9.61 -4.08 8.12
C PHE A 22 -10.10 -3.68 9.51
N ASP A 23 -9.17 -3.67 10.48
CA ASP A 23 -9.49 -3.33 11.87
C ASP A 23 -9.81 -1.83 12.07
N LEU A 24 -9.32 -0.96 11.17
CA LEU A 24 -9.42 0.48 11.30
C LEU A 24 -10.11 1.09 10.07
N HIS A 25 -11.28 1.68 10.30
CA HIS A 25 -12.03 2.44 9.31
C HIS A 25 -12.11 3.90 9.76
N ILE A 26 -11.56 4.81 8.98
CA ILE A 26 -11.66 6.25 9.22
C ILE A 26 -12.37 6.89 8.02
N GLU A 27 -13.46 7.58 8.29
CA GLU A 27 -14.10 8.45 7.32
C GLU A 27 -13.41 9.82 7.35
N VAL A 28 -12.81 10.20 6.24
CA VAL A 28 -12.14 11.50 6.08
C VAL A 28 -12.96 12.40 5.17
N SER A 29 -13.10 13.66 5.57
CA SER A 29 -13.76 14.67 4.73
C SER A 29 -13.01 14.83 3.40
N SER A 30 -13.74 15.24 2.35
CA SER A 30 -13.13 15.51 1.04
C SER A 30 -12.03 16.56 1.18
N ILE A 31 -10.79 16.17 0.88
CA ILE A 31 -9.68 17.12 0.77
C ILE A 31 -9.77 17.74 -0.62
N TYR A 32 -9.73 19.07 -0.69
CA TYR A 32 -9.65 19.76 -1.95
C TYR A 32 -8.29 19.52 -2.61
N VAL A 33 -8.29 19.27 -3.93
CA VAL A 33 -7.06 18.98 -4.69
C VAL A 33 -6.01 20.10 -4.53
N TYR A 34 -6.44 21.35 -4.36
CA TYR A 34 -5.57 22.50 -4.11
C TYR A 34 -4.91 22.54 -2.72
N ASN A 35 -5.33 21.68 -1.78
CA ASN A 35 -4.62 21.46 -0.51
C ASN A 35 -3.56 20.36 -0.63
N TYR A 36 -3.52 19.59 -1.73
CA TYR A 36 -2.51 18.55 -1.92
C TYR A 36 -1.10 19.17 -2.04
N ASP A 37 -1.00 20.27 -2.80
CA ASP A 37 0.25 21.04 -2.96
C ASP A 37 0.79 21.64 -1.65
N LEU A 38 -0.08 21.82 -0.64
CA LEU A 38 0.29 22.32 0.70
C LEU A 38 0.68 21.21 1.68
N ILE A 39 0.41 19.95 1.35
CA ILE A 39 0.66 18.77 2.20
C ILE A 39 1.86 17.96 1.68
N VAL A 40 2.18 18.06 0.39
CA VAL A 40 3.28 17.33 -0.22
C VAL A 40 4.59 18.09 0.02
N ASP A 41 5.41 17.57 0.93
CA ASP A 41 6.86 17.75 0.79
C ASP A 41 7.23 17.10 -0.56
N ASN A 42 7.66 17.90 -1.54
CA ASN A 42 8.02 17.43 -2.88
C ASN A 42 9.35 16.65 -2.88
N SER A 43 9.73 16.09 -1.73
CA SER A 43 10.86 15.20 -1.56
C SER A 43 10.51 13.83 -2.16
N GLU A 44 10.52 13.75 -3.48
CA GLU A 44 10.51 12.47 -4.18
C GLU A 44 11.90 11.84 -4.03
N GLU A 45 11.96 10.58 -3.57
CA GLU A 45 13.22 9.84 -3.59
C GLU A 45 13.51 9.36 -5.02
N GLU A 46 14.74 9.60 -5.48
CA GLU A 46 15.19 9.06 -6.76
C GLU A 46 15.08 7.53 -6.79
N SER A 47 14.72 7.02 -7.97
CA SER A 47 14.54 5.58 -8.18
C SER A 47 15.80 4.76 -7.82
N GLU A 48 16.98 5.35 -7.98
CA GLU A 48 18.25 4.73 -7.60
C GLU A 48 18.34 4.44 -6.09
N TYR A 49 17.92 5.37 -5.25
CA TYR A 49 17.92 5.18 -3.79
C TYR A 49 16.91 4.12 -3.36
N ILE A 50 15.74 4.11 -4.00
CA ILE A 50 14.71 3.08 -3.77
C ILE A 50 15.26 1.70 -4.19
N ALA A 51 15.89 1.59 -5.35
CA ALA A 51 16.48 0.35 -5.83
C ALA A 51 17.55 -0.20 -4.86
N ALA A 52 18.44 0.67 -4.37
CA ALA A 52 19.45 0.28 -3.39
C ALA A 52 18.85 -0.22 -2.06
N ARG A 53 17.75 0.38 -1.61
CA ARG A 53 17.00 -0.09 -0.43
C ARG A 53 16.33 -1.44 -0.69
N VAL A 54 15.68 -1.62 -1.83
CA VAL A 54 15.03 -2.89 -2.21
C VAL A 54 16.04 -4.03 -2.24
N GLU A 55 17.23 -3.80 -2.80
CA GLU A 55 18.27 -4.82 -2.87
C GLU A 55 18.76 -5.27 -1.49
N LYS A 56 18.97 -4.32 -0.56
CA LYS A 56 19.33 -4.65 0.83
C LYS A 56 18.28 -5.55 1.49
N VAL A 57 17.00 -5.28 1.26
CA VAL A 57 15.90 -6.08 1.81
C VAL A 57 15.85 -7.47 1.19
N ARG A 58 16.14 -7.61 -0.11
CA ARG A 58 16.21 -8.92 -0.78
C ARG A 58 17.24 -9.84 -0.15
N VAL A 59 18.44 -9.34 0.16
CA VAL A 59 19.47 -10.12 0.85
C VAL A 59 19.01 -10.63 2.22
N ILE A 60 18.27 -9.81 2.98
CA ILE A 60 17.70 -10.23 4.28
C ILE A 60 16.67 -11.34 4.06
N GLN A 61 15.83 -11.20 3.05
CA GLN A 61 14.79 -12.17 2.72
C GLN A 61 15.39 -13.52 2.29
N GLU A 62 16.40 -13.50 1.41
CA GLU A 62 17.09 -14.70 0.96
C GLU A 62 17.70 -15.47 2.13
N LYS A 63 18.34 -14.77 3.08
CA LYS A 63 18.87 -15.39 4.30
C LYS A 63 17.77 -15.96 5.19
N ARG A 64 16.66 -15.22 5.35
CA ARG A 64 15.54 -15.65 6.22
C ARG A 64 14.91 -16.95 5.74
N TYR A 65 14.83 -17.14 4.42
CA TYR A 65 14.19 -18.29 3.78
C TYR A 65 15.19 -19.22 3.09
N GLU A 66 16.44 -19.24 3.55
CA GLU A 66 17.43 -20.18 3.07
C GLU A 66 16.92 -21.62 3.26
N GLY A 67 17.05 -22.44 2.21
CA GLY A 67 16.48 -23.80 2.19
C GLY A 67 15.00 -23.89 1.81
N TYR A 68 14.31 -22.76 1.61
CA TYR A 68 12.93 -22.70 1.12
C TYR A 68 12.86 -22.08 -0.28
N ASN A 69 11.89 -22.51 -1.10
CA ASN A 69 11.68 -21.94 -2.45
C ASN A 69 10.83 -20.65 -2.42
N ILE A 70 11.17 -19.74 -1.50
CA ILE A 70 10.44 -18.52 -1.21
C ILE A 70 11.37 -17.32 -1.40
N LYS A 71 11.06 -16.49 -2.40
CA LYS A 71 11.88 -15.33 -2.78
C LYS A 71 11.31 -13.99 -2.32
N THR A 72 10.00 -13.96 -2.09
CA THR A 72 9.23 -12.73 -1.88
C THR A 72 8.09 -13.01 -0.91
N ASN A 73 7.65 -11.99 -0.16
CA ASN A 73 6.61 -12.15 0.85
C ASN A 73 5.27 -12.64 0.29
N ASN A 74 4.94 -12.33 -0.96
CA ASN A 74 3.71 -12.81 -1.60
C ASN A 74 3.70 -14.32 -1.89
N ARG A 75 4.81 -15.02 -1.67
CA ARG A 75 4.94 -16.48 -1.77
C ARG A 75 4.96 -17.15 -0.40
N LEU A 76 4.76 -16.38 0.68
CA LEU A 76 4.57 -16.92 2.01
C LEU A 76 3.14 -17.41 2.12
N ASP A 77 2.99 -18.72 2.19
CA ASP A 77 1.74 -19.34 2.62
C ASP A 77 1.78 -19.47 4.15
N GLY A 78 0.68 -19.05 4.80
CA GLY A 78 0.48 -19.14 6.25
C GLY A 78 -0.63 -20.12 6.59
#